data_AF-C7DA16-F1
#
_entry.id   AF-C7DA16-F1
#
_cell.length_a   1.000
_cell.length_b   1.000
_cell.length_c   1.000
_cell.angle_alpha   90.00
_cell.angle_beta   90.00
_cell.angle_gamma   90.00
#
_symmetry.space_group_name_H-M   'P 1'
#
loop_
_entity.id
_entity.type
_entity.pdbx_description
1 polymer ?
#
loop_
_entity_poly.entity_id
_entity_poly.type
_entity_poly.pdbx_seq_one_letter_code
_entity_poly.pdbx_strand_id
1 'polypeptide(L)'
;MHGLINRAFQSFVCDTYGEAIWETIVRKAALEVTTFEAMLVYDDQILFDMIRAASETLQKPCSVLLEDVGTYLVSHPTSGGLRRLLRFGGDTFGDFLLTLDDMPDWAQLALPELYIPPLEVRQTGPDGYRIVVNSPLAGIAFGILGVLRAMADDYGALVLMDLAKGETGLDQIEVQLLDVKFAKAREFELAHSQ
;
A
#
# COMPACT_ATOMS: atom_id res chain seq x y z
N MET A 1 -13.62 8.31 -0.61
CA MET A 1 -12.66 7.25 -0.25
C MET A 1 -13.43 6.07 0.33
N HIS A 2 -13.14 4.85 -0.10
CA HIS A 2 -13.77 3.65 0.47
C HIS A 2 -13.35 3.47 1.94
N GLY A 3 -14.30 3.11 2.80
CA GLY A 3 -14.10 2.92 4.23
C GLY A 3 -13.04 1.88 4.60
N LEU A 4 -12.75 0.93 3.70
CA LEU A 4 -11.63 0.00 3.84
C LEU A 4 -10.28 0.72 3.97
N ILE A 5 -10.05 1.79 3.20
CA ILE A 5 -8.80 2.56 3.26
C ILE A 5 -8.70 3.32 4.59
N ASN A 6 -9.79 3.98 5.00
CA ASN A 6 -9.82 4.72 6.27
C ASN A 6 -9.66 3.77 7.47
N ARG A 7 -10.31 2.61 7.42
CA ARG A 7 -10.20 1.57 8.44
C ARG A 7 -8.79 0.98 8.48
N ALA A 8 -8.16 0.75 7.33
CA ALA A 8 -6.78 0.28 7.28
C ALA A 8 -5.82 1.28 7.93
N PHE A 9 -5.99 2.58 7.66
CA PHE A 9 -5.21 3.62 8.32
C PHE A 9 -5.44 3.66 9.83
N GLN A 10 -6.70 3.59 10.27
CA GLN A 10 -7.06 3.47 11.69
C GLN A 10 -6.36 2.26 12.34
N SER A 11 -6.49 1.07 11.76
CA SER A 11 -5.86 -0.15 12.29
C SER A 11 -4.35 0.00 12.37
N PHE A 12 -3.71 0.53 11.32
CA PHE A 12 -2.27 0.81 11.35
C PHE A 12 -1.86 1.67 12.55
N VAL A 13 -2.60 2.76 12.79
CA VAL A 13 -2.29 3.67 13.90
C VAL A 13 -2.50 2.97 15.24
N CYS A 14 -3.63 2.30 15.44
CA CYS A 14 -3.95 1.60 16.68
C CYS A 14 -2.95 0.47 16.98
N ASP A 15 -2.63 -0.35 15.98
CA ASP A 15 -1.79 -1.53 16.16
C ASP A 15 -0.30 -1.17 16.31
N THR A 16 0.14 -0.02 15.75
CA THR A 16 1.54 0.43 15.81
C THR A 16 1.81 1.40 16.96
N TYR A 17 0.87 2.31 17.26
CA TYR A 17 1.07 3.43 18.20
C TYR A 17 0.05 3.46 19.35
N GLY A 18 -0.99 2.62 19.32
CA GLY A 18 -2.00 2.50 20.36
C GLY A 18 -3.21 3.44 20.19
N GLU A 19 -4.30 3.08 20.86
CA GLU A 19 -5.59 3.80 20.77
C GLU A 19 -5.51 5.27 21.24
N ALA A 20 -4.69 5.57 22.24
CA ALA A 20 -4.53 6.94 22.74
C ALA A 20 -3.96 7.90 21.68
N ILE A 21 -3.08 7.39 20.80
CA ILE A 21 -2.55 8.16 19.67
C ILE A 21 -3.63 8.34 18.61
N TRP A 22 -4.42 7.29 18.32
CA TRP A 22 -5.57 7.38 17.43
C TRP A 22 -6.57 8.45 17.87
N GLU A 23 -6.98 8.45 19.14
CA GLU A 23 -7.90 9.46 19.68
C GLU A 23 -7.34 10.89 19.59
N THR A 24 -6.02 11.04 19.73
CA THR A 24 -5.36 12.33 19.55
C THR A 24 -5.43 12.79 18.09
N ILE A 25 -5.22 11.88 17.15
CA ILE A 25 -5.33 12.16 15.71
C ILE A 25 -6.76 12.52 15.31
N VAL A 26 -7.76 11.75 15.76
CA VAL A 26 -9.20 12.01 15.48
C VAL A 26 -9.61 13.40 15.98
N ARG A 27 -9.25 13.75 17.22
CA ARG A 27 -9.53 15.08 17.78
C ARG A 27 -8.84 16.18 17.00
N LYS A 28 -7.57 15.98 16.62
CA LYS A 28 -6.78 16.96 15.88
C LYS A 28 -7.26 17.17 14.44
N ALA A 29 -7.72 16.11 13.80
CA ALA A 29 -8.36 16.15 12.48
C ALA A 29 -9.81 16.66 12.54
N ALA A 30 -10.34 16.99 13.73
CA ALA A 30 -11.70 17.48 13.96
C ALA A 30 -12.78 16.57 13.35
N LEU A 31 -12.58 15.25 13.41
CA LEU A 31 -13.50 14.28 12.85
C LEU A 31 -14.67 14.03 13.80
N GLU A 32 -15.87 13.94 13.25
CA GLU A 32 -17.06 13.53 13.99
C GLU A 32 -17.12 12.01 14.23
N VAL A 33 -16.31 11.26 13.47
CA VAL A 33 -16.31 9.80 13.46
C VAL A 33 -15.05 9.27 14.14
N THR A 34 -15.20 8.33 15.06
CA THR A 34 -14.09 7.67 15.78
C THR A 34 -13.69 6.31 15.19
N THR A 35 -14.57 5.72 14.38
CA THR A 35 -14.41 4.38 13.78
C THR A 35 -14.97 4.33 12.37
N PHE A 36 -14.27 3.66 11.45
CA PHE A 36 -14.71 3.54 10.05
C PHE A 36 -15.36 2.19 9.75
N GLU A 37 -16.54 2.25 9.14
CA GLU A 37 -17.22 1.08 8.59
C GLU A 37 -16.63 0.74 7.22
N ALA A 38 -16.20 -0.50 7.05
CA ALA A 38 -15.45 -0.92 5.87
C ALA A 38 -16.22 -0.71 4.57
N MET A 39 -17.53 -1.00 4.56
CA MET A 39 -18.39 -1.01 3.38
C MET A 39 -19.10 0.33 3.10
N LEU A 40 -18.68 1.41 3.75
CA LEU A 40 -19.21 2.76 3.49
C LEU A 40 -18.21 3.59 2.71
N VAL A 41 -18.70 4.60 1.98
CA VAL A 41 -17.87 5.60 1.32
C VAL A 41 -17.88 6.88 2.14
N TYR A 42 -16.69 7.45 2.32
CA TYR A 42 -16.44 8.68 3.06
C TYR A 42 -15.88 9.75 2.13
N ASP A 43 -15.87 11.02 2.54
CA ASP A 43 -15.15 12.07 1.83
C ASP A 43 -13.64 11.76 1.82
N ASP A 44 -12.97 11.97 0.68
CA ASP A 44 -11.51 11.83 0.55
C ASP A 44 -10.78 12.77 1.53
N GLN A 45 -11.37 13.93 1.81
CA GLN A 45 -10.83 14.92 2.73
C GLN A 45 -10.60 14.36 4.13
N ILE A 46 -11.45 13.42 4.58
CA ILE A 46 -11.30 12.76 5.88
C ILE A 46 -9.97 12.01 5.96
N LEU A 47 -9.60 11.25 4.91
CA LEU A 47 -8.32 10.54 4.87
C LEU A 47 -7.13 11.52 4.89
N PHE A 48 -7.22 12.58 4.10
CA PHE A 48 -6.15 13.58 4.04
C PHE A 48 -5.94 14.31 5.37
N ASP A 49 -7.02 14.66 6.07
CA ASP A 49 -6.92 15.30 7.38
C ASP A 49 -6.40 14.34 8.45
N MET A 50 -6.77 13.05 8.40
CA MET A 50 -6.18 12.02 9.26
C MET A 50 -4.67 11.88 9.05
N ILE A 51 -4.22 11.79 7.80
CA ILE A 51 -2.79 11.68 7.46
C ILE A 51 -2.03 12.92 7.94
N ARG A 52 -2.57 14.12 7.73
CA ARG A 52 -1.95 15.37 8.19
C ARG A 52 -1.85 15.42 9.71
N ALA A 53 -2.94 15.12 10.41
CA ALA A 53 -2.96 15.09 11.86
C ALA A 53 -2.01 14.04 12.44
N ALA A 54 -1.91 12.87 11.82
CA ALA A 54 -0.98 11.81 12.20
C ALA A 54 0.48 12.21 11.97
N SER A 55 0.80 12.79 10.81
CA SER A 55 2.12 13.33 10.49
C SER A 55 2.61 14.32 11.56
N GLU A 56 1.75 15.28 11.93
CA GLU A 56 2.09 16.27 12.95
C GLU A 56 2.17 15.67 14.37
N THR A 57 1.30 14.71 14.70
CA THR A 57 1.27 14.07 16.03
C THR A 57 2.47 13.15 16.25
N LEU A 58 2.84 12.40 15.22
CA LEU A 58 3.96 11.45 15.24
C LEU A 58 5.30 12.09 14.88
N GLN A 59 5.29 13.35 14.45
CA GLN A 59 6.47 14.07 13.94
C GLN A 59 7.17 13.32 12.80
N LYS A 60 6.39 12.69 11.92
CA LYS A 60 6.86 11.94 10.76
C LYS A 60 6.36 12.60 9.48
N PRO A 61 7.20 12.76 8.44
CA PRO A 61 6.72 13.20 7.13
C PRO A 61 5.60 12.29 6.60
N CYS A 62 4.61 12.87 5.91
CA CYS A 62 3.50 12.09 5.34
C CYS A 62 3.98 10.98 4.40
N SER A 63 5.09 11.19 3.68
CA SER A 63 5.68 10.18 2.80
C SER A 63 6.07 8.91 3.56
N VAL A 64 6.83 9.08 4.65
CA VAL A 64 7.26 7.97 5.53
C VAL A 64 6.04 7.28 6.14
N LEU A 65 5.05 8.06 6.59
CA LEU A 65 3.84 7.51 7.18
C LEU A 65 3.03 6.67 6.18
N LEU A 66 2.89 7.14 4.93
CA LEU A 66 2.17 6.42 3.89
C LEU A 66 2.91 5.15 3.45
N GLU A 67 4.23 5.19 3.39
CA GLU A 67 5.06 4.00 3.14
C GLU A 67 4.89 2.97 4.27
N ASP A 68 4.94 3.40 5.54
CA ASP A 68 4.69 2.54 6.71
C ASP A 68 3.29 1.88 6.62
N VAL A 69 2.25 2.64 6.23
CA VAL A 69 0.89 2.13 6.02
C VAL A 69 0.87 1.07 4.91
N GLY A 70 1.55 1.33 3.80
CA GLY A 70 1.67 0.37 2.69
C GLY A 70 2.32 -0.95 3.12
N THR A 71 3.40 -0.87 3.89
CA THR A 71 4.06 -2.05 4.45
C THR A 71 3.17 -2.79 5.44
N TYR A 72 2.47 -2.07 6.32
CA TYR A 72 1.53 -2.65 7.28
C TYR A 72 0.42 -3.46 6.59
N LEU A 73 -0.14 -2.94 5.49
CA LEU A 73 -1.20 -3.59 4.72
C LEU A 73 -0.86 -5.01 4.25
N VAL A 74 0.42 -5.34 4.07
CA VAL A 74 0.87 -6.66 3.63
C VAL A 74 1.48 -7.49 4.77
N SER A 75 2.20 -6.82 5.67
CA SER A 75 3.03 -7.50 6.68
C SER A 75 2.28 -7.87 7.95
N HIS A 76 1.15 -7.21 8.26
CA HIS A 76 0.46 -7.42 9.52
C HIS A 76 -0.33 -8.76 9.53
N PRO A 77 -0.34 -9.53 10.64
CA PRO A 77 -1.00 -10.84 10.68
C PRO A 77 -2.50 -10.79 10.34
N THR A 78 -3.19 -9.72 10.73
CA THR A 78 -4.62 -9.54 10.47
C THR A 78 -4.92 -9.10 9.03
N SER A 79 -3.92 -8.63 8.27
CA SER A 79 -4.05 -8.21 6.87
C SER A 79 -3.64 -9.30 5.86
N GLY A 80 -3.49 -10.54 6.31
CA GLY A 80 -3.07 -11.68 5.46
C GLY A 80 -3.97 -11.96 4.25
N GLY A 81 -5.17 -11.39 4.17
CA GLY A 81 -6.02 -11.44 2.97
C GLY A 81 -5.42 -10.70 1.77
N LEU A 82 -4.97 -9.45 1.95
CA LEU A 82 -4.39 -8.66 0.86
C LEU A 82 -3.06 -9.26 0.41
N ARG A 83 -2.18 -9.63 1.35
CA ARG A 83 -0.93 -10.35 1.03
C ARG A 83 -1.20 -11.58 0.16
N ARG A 84 -2.17 -12.41 0.54
CA ARG A 84 -2.51 -13.61 -0.23
C ARG A 84 -3.05 -13.29 -1.62
N LEU A 85 -3.87 -12.24 -1.74
CA LEU A 85 -4.35 -11.75 -3.04
C LEU A 85 -3.19 -11.36 -3.94
N LEU A 86 -2.29 -10.51 -3.45
CA LEU A 86 -1.13 -10.02 -4.20
C LEU A 86 -0.19 -11.17 -4.59
N ARG A 87 -0.10 -12.20 -3.75
CA ARG A 87 0.68 -13.42 -4.04
C ARG A 87 0.18 -14.24 -5.22
N PHE A 88 -1.06 -14.08 -5.65
CA PHE A 88 -1.54 -14.70 -6.89
C PHE A 88 -1.00 -14.02 -8.14
N GLY A 89 -0.38 -12.85 -8.02
CA GLY A 89 0.21 -12.13 -9.16
C GLY A 89 1.41 -12.82 -9.80
N GLY A 90 1.95 -13.89 -9.22
CA GLY A 90 2.97 -14.69 -9.88
C GLY A 90 3.87 -15.46 -8.93
N ASP A 91 4.70 -16.34 -9.51
CA ASP A 91 5.62 -17.22 -8.77
C ASP A 91 6.87 -16.46 -8.30
N THR A 92 7.31 -15.47 -9.07
CA THR A 92 8.43 -14.59 -8.70
C THR A 92 7.97 -13.15 -8.47
N PHE A 93 8.84 -12.34 -7.84
CA PHE A 93 8.56 -10.92 -7.67
C PHE A 93 8.43 -10.20 -9.03
N GLY A 94 9.26 -10.56 -10.02
CA GLY A 94 9.18 -10.00 -11.37
C GLY A 94 7.85 -10.34 -12.07
N ASP A 95 7.36 -11.57 -11.92
CA ASP A 95 6.04 -11.97 -12.46
C ASP A 95 4.93 -11.14 -11.80
N PHE A 96 4.97 -11.00 -10.47
CA PHE A 96 4.05 -10.15 -9.73
C PHE A 96 4.05 -8.71 -10.24
N LEU A 97 5.22 -8.10 -10.46
CA LEU A 97 5.30 -6.73 -10.98
C LEU A 97 4.57 -6.58 -12.32
N LEU A 98 4.71 -7.57 -13.22
CA LEU A 98 4.06 -7.54 -14.53
C LEU A 98 2.53 -7.64 -14.47
N THR A 99 1.97 -8.13 -13.35
CA THR A 99 0.51 -8.18 -13.15
C THR A 99 -0.09 -6.93 -12.53
N LEU A 100 0.72 -5.97 -12.09
CA LEU A 100 0.24 -4.78 -11.39
C LEU A 100 -0.63 -3.85 -12.26
N ASP A 101 -0.49 -3.92 -13.58
CA ASP A 101 -1.31 -3.12 -14.51
C ASP A 101 -2.77 -3.58 -14.53
N ASP A 102 -3.02 -4.86 -14.25
CA ASP A 102 -4.36 -5.44 -14.22
C ASP A 102 -5.03 -5.31 -12.83
N MET A 103 -4.25 -5.01 -11.79
CA MET A 103 -4.72 -4.91 -10.40
C MET A 103 -5.89 -3.93 -10.18
N PRO A 104 -5.89 -2.72 -10.77
CA PRO A 104 -7.01 -1.79 -10.63
C PRO A 104 -8.34 -2.38 -11.13
N ASP A 105 -8.31 -3.10 -12.26
CA ASP A 105 -9.50 -3.72 -12.84
C ASP A 105 -10.00 -4.88 -11.98
N TRP A 106 -9.08 -5.72 -11.47
CA TRP A 106 -9.45 -6.80 -10.55
C TRP A 106 -10.04 -6.29 -9.25
N ALA A 107 -9.48 -5.21 -8.70
CA ALA A 107 -10.00 -4.58 -7.48
C ALA A 107 -11.42 -4.04 -7.68
N GLN A 108 -11.69 -3.38 -8.80
CA GLN A 108 -13.03 -2.86 -9.13
C GLN A 108 -14.05 -3.97 -9.38
N LEU A 109 -13.63 -5.10 -9.97
CA LEU A 109 -14.52 -6.26 -10.12
C LEU A 109 -14.94 -6.86 -8.77
N ALA A 110 -14.03 -6.87 -7.79
CA ALA A 110 -14.32 -7.38 -6.45
C ALA A 110 -15.09 -6.37 -5.58
N LEU A 111 -14.70 -5.10 -5.65
CA LEU A 111 -15.23 -3.99 -4.85
C LEU A 111 -15.34 -2.74 -5.76
N PRO A 112 -16.50 -2.51 -6.40
CA PRO A 112 -16.66 -1.43 -7.38
C PRO A 112 -16.34 -0.02 -6.89
N GLU A 113 -16.47 0.21 -5.57
CA GLU A 113 -16.23 1.52 -4.94
C GLU A 113 -14.78 1.70 -4.48
N LEU A 114 -13.94 0.66 -4.59
CA LEU A 114 -12.55 0.71 -4.14
C LEU A 114 -11.69 1.37 -5.21
N TYR A 115 -11.16 2.54 -4.89
CA TYR A 115 -10.22 3.22 -5.76
C TYR A 115 -8.81 2.65 -5.57
N ILE A 116 -8.32 1.97 -6.60
CA ILE A 116 -6.90 1.67 -6.80
C ILE A 116 -6.44 2.51 -8.00
N PRO A 117 -5.34 3.28 -7.88
CA PRO A 117 -4.90 4.14 -8.97
C PRO A 117 -4.45 3.30 -10.17
N PRO A 118 -4.74 3.72 -11.41
CA PRO A 118 -4.16 3.10 -12.59
C PRO A 118 -2.63 3.04 -12.48
N LEU A 119 -2.09 1.85 -12.73
CA LEU A 119 -0.66 1.57 -12.77
C LEU A 119 -0.26 1.25 -14.21
N GLU A 120 0.93 1.69 -14.60
CA GLU A 120 1.55 1.26 -15.86
C GLU A 120 2.95 0.74 -15.58
N VAL A 121 3.19 -0.54 -15.86
CA VAL A 121 4.43 -1.25 -15.61
C VAL A 121 5.16 -1.42 -16.93
N ARG A 122 6.39 -0.93 -16.97
CA ARG A 122 7.29 -1.08 -18.10
C ARG A 122 8.55 -1.77 -17.66
N GLN A 123 8.88 -2.88 -18.31
CA GLN A 123 10.18 -3.50 -18.14
C GLN A 123 11.24 -2.64 -18.85
N THR A 124 12.26 -2.20 -18.10
CA THR A 124 13.35 -1.33 -18.58
C THR A 124 14.63 -2.12 -18.89
N GLY A 125 14.68 -3.39 -18.48
CA GLY A 125 15.75 -4.36 -18.76
C GLY A 125 15.40 -5.74 -18.19
N PRO A 126 16.29 -6.74 -18.25
CA PRO A 126 16.01 -8.08 -17.73
C PRO A 126 15.50 -8.09 -16.28
N ASP A 127 16.12 -7.27 -15.43
CA ASP A 127 15.84 -7.17 -14.00
C ASP A 127 15.37 -5.76 -13.57
N GLY A 128 15.03 -4.92 -14.54
CA GLY A 128 14.65 -3.51 -14.32
C GLY A 128 13.20 -3.27 -14.69
N TYR A 129 12.47 -2.56 -13.82
CA TYR A 129 11.06 -2.22 -14.02
C TYR A 129 10.80 -0.78 -13.60
N ARG A 130 9.87 -0.14 -14.30
CA ARG A 130 9.33 1.18 -13.96
C ARG A 130 7.82 1.07 -13.81
N ILE A 131 7.30 1.55 -12.69
CA ILE A 131 5.86 1.62 -12.44
C ILE A 131 5.46 3.08 -12.41
N VAL A 132 4.60 3.51 -13.33
CA VAL A 132 4.01 4.84 -13.35
C VAL A 132 2.70 4.80 -12.57
N VAL A 133 2.57 5.67 -11.56
CA VAL A 133 1.36 5.78 -10.75
C VAL A 133 0.54 6.95 -11.28
N ASN A 134 -0.57 6.65 -11.95
CA ASN A 134 -1.45 7.66 -12.51
C ASN A 134 -2.61 7.94 -11.54
N SER A 135 -2.39 8.85 -10.60
CA SER A 135 -3.40 9.22 -9.62
C SER A 135 -3.44 10.73 -9.36
N PRO A 136 -4.64 11.32 -9.19
CA PRO A 136 -4.76 12.67 -8.67
C PRO A 136 -4.51 12.72 -7.14
N LEU A 137 -4.48 11.59 -6.45
CA LEU A 137 -4.28 11.53 -5.00
C LEU A 137 -2.80 11.67 -4.66
N ALA A 138 -2.42 12.85 -4.17
CA ALA A 138 -1.05 13.14 -3.77
C ALA A 138 -0.56 12.17 -2.68
N GLY A 139 0.61 11.58 -2.89
CA GLY A 139 1.28 10.72 -1.93
C GLY A 139 0.90 9.23 -2.00
N ILE A 140 -0.09 8.84 -2.81
CA ILE A 140 -0.50 7.43 -2.94
C ILE A 140 0.64 6.51 -3.39
N ALA A 141 1.58 7.04 -4.17
CA ALA A 141 2.76 6.32 -4.62
C ALA A 141 3.67 5.86 -3.46
N PHE A 142 3.71 6.57 -2.33
CA PHE A 142 4.43 6.12 -1.14
C PHE A 142 3.77 4.88 -0.52
N GLY A 143 2.44 4.85 -0.47
CA GLY A 143 1.70 3.67 -0.02
C GLY A 143 1.94 2.45 -0.92
N ILE A 144 1.94 2.66 -2.23
CA ILE A 144 2.27 1.59 -3.20
C ILE A 144 3.72 1.14 -3.00
N LEU A 145 4.68 2.06 -2.85
CA LEU A 145 6.07 1.72 -2.57
C LEU A 145 6.19 0.84 -1.31
N GLY A 146 5.50 1.18 -0.23
CA GLY A 146 5.47 0.39 1.00
C GLY A 146 4.91 -1.03 0.81
N VAL A 147 3.86 -1.17 -0.01
CA VAL A 147 3.30 -2.47 -0.40
C VAL A 147 4.32 -3.28 -1.21
N LEU A 148 4.97 -2.66 -2.20
CA LEU A 148 5.96 -3.33 -3.06
C LEU A 148 7.18 -3.80 -2.28
N ARG A 149 7.69 -2.99 -1.35
CA ARG A 149 8.79 -3.38 -0.46
C ARG A 149 8.41 -4.60 0.39
N ALA A 150 7.25 -4.56 1.02
CA ALA A 150 6.77 -5.68 1.83
C ALA A 150 6.55 -6.96 0.99
N MET A 151 6.08 -6.83 -0.26
CA MET A 151 5.93 -7.95 -1.17
C MET A 151 7.28 -8.51 -1.65
N ALA A 152 8.28 -7.66 -1.90
CA ALA A 152 9.62 -8.12 -2.26
C ALA A 152 10.23 -8.96 -1.13
N ASP A 153 10.14 -8.49 0.11
CA ASP A 153 10.54 -9.25 1.31
C ASP A 153 9.75 -10.54 1.44
N ASP A 154 8.44 -10.49 1.18
CA ASP A 154 7.60 -11.68 1.18
C ASP A 154 8.16 -12.68 0.17
N TYR A 155 8.45 -12.28 -1.08
CA TYR A 155 8.98 -13.12 -2.16
C TYR A 155 10.43 -13.58 -1.90
N GLY A 156 11.11 -13.02 -0.90
CA GLY A 156 12.53 -13.27 -0.65
C GLY A 156 13.45 -12.67 -1.72
N ALA A 157 12.97 -11.62 -2.43
CA ALA A 157 13.70 -10.94 -3.48
C ALA A 157 14.48 -9.74 -2.92
N LEU A 158 15.76 -9.61 -3.30
CA LEU A 158 16.54 -8.42 -3.03
C LEU A 158 16.32 -7.41 -4.15
N VAL A 159 15.77 -6.25 -3.78
CA VAL A 159 15.38 -5.20 -4.73
C VAL A 159 15.85 -3.84 -4.25
N LEU A 160 16.25 -3.00 -5.19
CA LEU A 160 16.36 -1.57 -4.99
C LEU A 160 15.09 -0.92 -5.54
N MET A 161 14.53 0.01 -4.76
CA MET A 161 13.35 0.75 -5.16
C MET A 161 13.51 2.21 -4.79
N ASP A 162 13.27 3.09 -5.76
CA ASP A 162 13.29 4.53 -5.60
C ASP A 162 12.02 5.15 -6.17
N LEU A 163 11.48 6.15 -5.47
CA LEU A 163 10.38 6.95 -5.96
C LEU A 163 10.92 8.26 -6.53
N ALA A 164 10.57 8.56 -7.77
CA ALA A 164 10.91 9.79 -8.45
C ALA A 164 9.68 10.40 -9.14
N LYS A 165 9.81 11.66 -9.55
CA LYS A 165 8.86 12.29 -10.48
C LYS A 165 9.34 12.05 -11.90
N GLY A 166 8.47 11.51 -12.74
CA GLY A 166 8.73 11.37 -14.17
C GLY A 166 8.67 12.71 -14.91
N GLU A 167 9.07 12.70 -16.20
CA GLU A 167 9.05 13.90 -17.06
C GLU A 167 7.65 14.52 -17.21
N THR A 168 6.60 13.70 -17.10
CA THR A 168 5.20 14.13 -17.14
C THR A 168 4.68 14.67 -15.80
N GLY A 169 5.51 14.66 -14.74
CA GLY A 169 5.15 15.07 -13.38
C GLY A 169 4.42 13.98 -12.56
N LEU A 170 4.14 12.82 -13.18
CA LEU A 170 3.58 11.66 -12.48
C LEU A 170 4.62 10.99 -11.59
N ASP A 171 4.14 10.34 -10.53
CA ASP A 171 5.00 9.53 -9.66
C ASP A 171 5.45 8.26 -10.39
N GLN A 172 6.73 7.93 -10.27
CA GLN A 172 7.35 6.76 -10.87
C GLN A 172 8.17 6.01 -9.84
N ILE A 173 7.91 4.71 -9.71
CA ILE A 173 8.69 3.80 -8.88
C ILE A 173 9.63 3.05 -9.81
N GLU A 174 10.93 3.27 -9.66
CA GLU A 174 11.97 2.49 -10.30
C GLU A 174 12.28 1.28 -9.43
N VAL A 175 12.32 0.10 -10.04
CA VAL A 175 12.59 -1.16 -9.35
C VAL A 175 13.72 -1.88 -10.07
N GLN A 176 14.77 -2.23 -9.33
CA GLN A 176 15.88 -3.03 -9.83
C GLN A 176 16.00 -4.29 -8.98
N LEU A 177 15.76 -5.45 -9.60
CA LEU A 177 16.00 -6.74 -8.97
C LEU A 177 17.51 -7.00 -8.98
N LEU A 178 18.06 -7.31 -7.81
CA LEU A 178 19.47 -7.68 -7.64
C LEU A 178 19.61 -9.19 -7.48
N ASP A 179 18.65 -9.84 -6.82
CA ASP A 179 18.59 -11.28 -6.66
C ASP A 179 17.14 -11.72 -6.40
N VAL A 180 16.67 -12.71 -7.15
CA VAL A 180 15.33 -13.32 -7.04
C VAL A 180 15.23 -14.38 -5.92
N LYS A 181 16.35 -14.82 -5.33
CA LYS A 181 16.41 -15.84 -4.26
C LYS A 181 17.32 -15.44 -3.11
N PHE A 182 17.25 -14.18 -2.72
CA PHE A 182 18.10 -13.64 -1.66
C PHE A 182 17.80 -14.24 -0.28
N ALA A 183 16.52 -14.48 0.02
CA ALA A 183 16.08 -15.05 1.30
C ALA A 183 15.01 -16.13 1.09
N LYS A 184 14.78 -16.97 2.12
CA LYS A 184 13.67 -17.93 2.10
C LYS A 184 12.37 -17.12 2.05
N ALA A 185 11.65 -17.21 0.94
CA ALA A 185 10.32 -16.62 0.79
C ALA A 185 9.42 -17.08 1.95
N ARG A 186 8.55 -16.19 2.44
CA ARG A 186 7.56 -16.58 3.45
C ARG A 186 6.62 -17.62 2.85
N GLU A 187 6.30 -18.64 3.63
CA GLU A 187 5.39 -19.70 3.22
C GLU A 187 4.03 -19.11 2.81
N PHE A 188 3.47 -19.66 1.73
CA PHE A 188 2.21 -19.25 1.15
C PHE A 188 1.22 -20.41 1.27
N GLU A 189 0.18 -20.20 2.08
CA GLU A 189 -0.95 -21.12 2.21
C GLU A 189 -2.24 -20.39 1.82
N LEU A 190 -3.02 -20.99 0.91
CA LEU A 190 -4.29 -20.39 0.45
C LEU A 190 -5.33 -20.33 1.57
N ALA A 191 -5.40 -21.36 2.42
CA ALA A 191 -6.31 -21.46 3.55
C ALA A 191 -5.60 -22.19 4.71
N HIS A 192 -5.88 -21.79 5.95
CA HIS A 192 -5.48 -22.60 7.11
C HIS A 192 -6.28 -23.90 7.07
N SER A 193 -5.58 -25.03 7.11
CA SER A 193 -6.19 -26.33 7.37
C SER A 193 -6.88 -26.23 8.74
N GLN A 194 -8.21 -26.36 8.77
CA GLN A 194 -8.93 -26.55 10.04
C GLN A 194 -8.66 -27.92 10.63
#